data_AF-A0A8X7VF53-F1
#
_entry.id   AF-A0A8X7VF53-F1
#
_cell.length_a   1.000
_cell.length_b   1.000
_cell.length_c   1.000
_cell.angle_alpha   90.00
_cell.angle_beta   90.00
_cell.angle_gamma   90.00
#
_symmetry.space_group_name_H-M   'P 1'
#
loop_
_entity.id
_entity.type
_entity.pdbx_description
1 polymer ?
#
loop_
_entity_poly.entity_id
_entity_poly.type
_entity_poly.pdbx_seq_one_letter_code
_entity_poly.pdbx_strand_id
1 'polypeptide(L)' 'MEFCLRYGNGEAHYIEGIKQYFALHDRPRGMRHLKIAATRNYKKGNYLYALLKLQAGDHVEGMNLLDLHKWRNNT' A
#
# COMPACT_ATOMS: atom_id res chain seq x y z
N MET A 1 13.91 -10.18 6.86
CA MET A 1 12.65 -9.41 6.92
C MET A 1 12.75 -8.22 7.87
N GLU A 2 13.11 -8.43 9.13
CA GLU A 2 13.15 -7.36 10.15
C GLU A 2 14.04 -6.15 9.76
N PHE A 3 15.27 -6.39 9.30
CA PHE A 3 16.13 -5.32 8.79
C PHE A 3 15.51 -4.58 7.60
N CYS A 4 14.90 -5.30 6.66
CA CYS A 4 14.26 -4.69 5.49
C CYS A 4 13.12 -3.74 5.89
N LEU A 5 12.31 -4.13 6.87
CA LEU A 5 11.26 -3.28 7.45
C LEU A 5 11.86 -2.08 8.19
N ARG A 6 12.90 -2.29 9.00
CA ARG A 6 13.58 -1.22 9.74
C ARG A 6 14.16 -0.15 8.81
N TYR A 7 14.73 -0.55 7.68
CA TYR A 7 15.29 0.36 6.67
C TYR A 7 14.26 0.84 5.63
N GLY A 8 12.97 0.50 5.81
CA GLY A 8 11.90 1.04 4.98
C GLY A 8 11.88 0.50 3.54
N ASN A 9 12.32 -0.74 3.31
CA ASN A 9 12.22 -1.38 2.01
C ASN A 9 10.74 -1.53 1.60
N GLY A 10 10.36 -0.96 0.46
CA GLY A 10 8.96 -0.91 0.02
C GLY A 10 8.32 -2.27 -0.20
N GLU A 11 9.06 -3.23 -0.74
CA GLU A 11 8.57 -4.60 -0.98
C GLU A 11 8.35 -5.37 0.33
N ALA A 12 9.28 -5.26 1.28
CA ALA A 12 9.14 -5.87 2.60
C ALA A 12 7.90 -5.31 3.32
N HIS A 13 7.69 -4.00 3.25
CA HIS A 13 6.48 -3.37 3.80
C HIS A 13 5.21 -3.82 3.08
N TYR A 14 5.25 -4.04 1.76
CA TYR A 14 4.11 -4.58 1.03
C TYR A 14 3.73 -6.00 1.49
N ILE A 15 4.72 -6.89 1.59
CA ILE A 15 4.51 -8.27 2.05
C ILE A 15 3.96 -8.29 3.47
N GLU A 16 4.57 -7.52 4.37
CA GLU A 16 4.10 -7.43 5.77
C GLU A 16 2.69 -6.82 5.83
N GLY A 17 2.40 -5.82 5.00
CA GLY A 17 1.08 -5.19 4.91
C GLY A 17 -0.01 -6.16 4.50
N ILE A 18 0.24 -6.99 3.47
CA ILE A 18 -0.69 -8.05 3.06
C ILE A 18 -0.91 -9.06 4.18
N LYS A 19 0.17 -9.53 4.81
CA LYS A 19 0.09 -10.50 5.90
C LYS A 19 -0.77 -9.98 7.05
N GLN A 20 -0.50 -8.76 7.52
CA GLN A 20 -1.24 -8.14 8.62
C GLN A 20 -2.70 -7.89 8.26
N TYR A 21 -2.97 -7.35 7.06
CA TYR A 21 -4.32 -6.98 6.65
C TYR A 21 -5.22 -8.19 6.37
N PHE A 22 -4.73 -9.16 5.59
CA PHE A 22 -5.56 -10.26 5.07
C PHE A 22 -5.45 -11.54 5.89
N ALA A 23 -4.26 -11.92 6.34
CA ALA A 23 -4.05 -13.20 7.02
C ALA A 23 -4.23 -13.10 8.54
N LEU A 24 -3.76 -12.00 9.14
CA LEU A 24 -3.83 -11.79 10.59
C LEU A 24 -5.00 -10.89 11.02
N HIS A 25 -5.70 -10.30 10.06
CA HIS A 25 -6.84 -9.39 10.27
C HIS A 25 -6.54 -8.14 11.14
N ASP A 26 -5.27 -7.79 11.34
CA ASP A 26 -4.84 -6.51 11.90
C ASP A 26 -4.82 -5.45 10.80
N ARG A 27 -6.02 -5.00 10.42
CA ARG A 27 -6.23 -4.04 9.33
C ARG A 27 -5.51 -2.71 9.57
N PRO A 28 -5.52 -2.08 10.77
CA PRO A 28 -4.78 -0.85 11.01
C PRO A 28 -3.27 -1.00 10.78
N ARG A 29 -2.67 -2.09 11.28
CA ARG A 29 -1.24 -2.34 11.06
C ARG A 29 -0.94 -2.66 9.60
N GLY A 30 -1.78 -3.45 8.94
CA GLY A 30 -1.68 -3.73 7.51
C GLY A 30 -1.71 -2.45 6.68
N MET A 31 -2.66 -1.56 6.93
CA MET A 31 -2.76 -0.26 6.25
C MET A 31 -1.52 0.61 6.47
N ARG A 32 -0.96 0.62 7.68
CA ARG A 32 0.28 1.36 7.97
C ARG A 32 1.46 0.84 7.13
N HIS A 33 1.62 -0.47 7.04
CA HIS A 33 2.68 -1.07 6.22
C HIS A 33 2.47 -0.80 4.72
N LEU A 34 1.24 -0.94 4.22
CA LEU A 34 0.91 -0.64 2.82
C LEU A 34 1.12 0.84 2.47
N LYS A 35 0.79 1.77 3.37
CA LYS A 35 1.11 3.19 3.20
C LYS A 35 2.61 3.41 3.04
N ILE A 36 3.44 2.77 3.88
CA ILE A 36 4.90 2.89 3.79
C ILE A 36 5.41 2.32 2.45
N ALA A 37 4.91 1.16 2.03
CA ALA A 37 5.24 0.59 0.73
C ALA A 37 4.92 1.57 -0.41
N ALA A 38 3.77 2.25 -0.31
CA ALA A 38 3.34 3.24 -1.30
C ALA A 38 4.23 4.50 -1.28
N THR A 39 4.52 5.07 -0.10
CA THR A 39 5.44 6.21 0.04
C THR A 39 6.85 5.91 -0.48
N ARG A 40 7.26 4.64 -0.49
CA ARG A 40 8.53 4.17 -1.05
C ARG A 40 8.46 3.85 -2.56
N ASN A 41 7.38 4.27 -3.23
CA ASN A 41 7.13 4.07 -4.66
C ASN A 41 7.16 2.60 -5.09
N TYR A 42 6.85 1.66 -4.19
CA TYR A 42 6.69 0.26 -4.60
C TYR A 42 5.36 0.12 -5.35
N LYS A 43 5.43 -0.09 -6.67
CA LYS A 43 4.27 -0.06 -7.59
C LYS A 43 3.07 -0.85 -7.06
N LYS A 44 3.28 -2.10 -6.62
CA LYS A 44 2.18 -2.94 -6.09
C LYS A 44 1.60 -2.38 -4.78
N GLY A 45 2.44 -1.77 -3.93
CA GLY A 45 2.03 -1.07 -2.72
C GLY A 45 1.16 0.14 -3.01
N ASN A 46 1.52 0.95 -4.01
CA ASN A 46 0.72 2.09 -4.46
C ASN A 46 -0.69 1.65 -4.85
N TYR A 47 -0.79 0.67 -5.74
CA TYR A 47 -2.08 0.17 -6.23
C TYR A 47 -2.93 -0.41 -5.10
N LEU A 48 -2.38 -1.32 -4.30
CA LEU A 48 -3.14 -1.98 -3.24
C LEU A 48 -3.59 -0.98 -2.16
N TYR A 49 -2.70 -0.08 -1.72
CA TYR A 49 -3.05 0.93 -0.73
C TYR A 49 -4.16 1.87 -1.25
N ALA A 50 -4.09 2.29 -2.51
CA ALA A 50 -5.11 3.12 -3.13
C ALA A 50 -6.47 2.40 -3.23
N LEU A 51 -6.50 1.14 -3.66
CA LEU A 51 -7.73 0.34 -3.72
C LEU A 51 -8.38 0.16 -2.33
N LEU A 52 -7.58 -0.07 -1.30
CA LEU A 52 -8.09 -0.17 0.08
C LEU A 52 -8.61 1.17 0.61
N LYS A 53 -8.02 2.29 0.20
CA LYS A 53 -8.54 3.62 0.49
C LYS A 53 -9.90 3.86 -0.15
N LEU A 54 -10.04 3.53 -1.44
CA LEU A 54 -11.34 3.58 -2.13
C LEU A 54 -12.39 2.70 -1.43
N GLN A 55 -12.04 1.46 -1.09
CA GLN A 55 -12.92 0.52 -0.40
C GLN A 55 -13.37 1.06 0.97
N ALA A 56 -12.48 1.75 1.69
CA ALA A 56 -12.78 2.38 2.98
C ALA A 56 -13.62 3.68 2.86
N GLY A 57 -14.00 4.10 1.64
CA GLY A 57 -14.75 5.32 1.37
C GLY A 57 -13.90 6.59 1.20
N ASP A 58 -12.57 6.46 1.32
CA ASP A 58 -11.62 7.55 1.11
C ASP A 58 -11.28 7.69 -0.39
N HIS A 59 -12.30 8.10 -1.14
CA HIS A 59 -12.24 8.20 -2.59
C HIS A 59 -11.22 9.24 -3.07
N VAL A 60 -11.04 10.33 -2.32
CA VAL A 60 -10.12 11.41 -2.68
C VAL A 60 -8.67 10.95 -2.59
N GLU A 61 -8.24 10.38 -1.45
CA GLU A 61 -6.86 9.89 -1.32
C GLU A 61 -6.61 8.73 -2.29
N GLY A 62 -7.55 7.79 -2.40
CA GLY A 62 -7.43 6.64 -3.29
C GLY A 62 -7.27 7.03 -4.76
N MET A 63 -8.11 7.94 -5.27
CA MET A 63 -8.02 8.38 -6.67
C MET A 63 -6.76 9.20 -6.93
N ASN A 64 -6.37 10.09 -6.01
CA ASN A 64 -5.14 10.89 -6.15
C ASN A 64 -3.90 9.99 -6.25
N LEU A 65 -3.82 8.93 -5.45
CA LEU A 65 -2.73 7.96 -5.52
C LEU A 65 -2.70 7.22 -6.86
N LEU A 66 -3.85 6.77 -7.36
CA LEU A 66 -3.93 6.11 -8.65
C LEU A 66 -3.48 7.06 -9.77
N ASP A 67 -4.04 8.28 -9.82
CA ASP A 67 -3.76 9.27 -10.86
C ASP A 67 -2.29 9.73 -10.83
N LEU A 68 -1.68 9.91 -9.65
CA LEU A 68 -0.24 10.17 -9.49
C LEU A 68 0.63 9.12 -10.19
N HIS A 69 0.20 7.86 -10.14
CA HIS A 69 0.91 6.75 -10.77
C HIS A 69 0.41 6.40 -12.18
N LYS A 70 -0.34 7.33 -12.81
CA LYS A 70 -0.80 7.25 -14.21
C LYS A 70 -1.49 5.92 -14.53
N TRP A 71 -2.28 5.38 -13.60
CA TRP A 71 -2.91 4.07 -13.74
C TRP A 71 -3.79 3.93 -14.99
N ARG A 72 -4.37 5.04 -15.48
CA ARG A 72 -5.21 5.09 -16.69
C ARG A 72 -4.43 4.88 -17.99
N ASN A 73 -3.10 5.00 -17.96
CA ASN A 73 -2.26 5.04 -19.16
C ASN A 73 -1.48 3.72 -19.38
N ASN A 74 -2.01 2.58 -18.92
CA ASN A 74 -1.52 1.28 -19.40
C ASN A 74 -2.05 1.05 -20.83
N THR A 75 -1.47 1.75 -21.80
CA THR A 75 -1.48 1.43 -23.23
C THR A 75 -0.05 1.19 -23.67
#